data_AF-A0A5C9C833-F1
#
_entry.id   AF-A0A5C9C833-F1
#
_cell.length_a   1.000
_cell.length_b   1.000
_cell.length_c   1.000
_cell.angle_alpha   90.00
_cell.angle_beta   90.00
_cell.angle_gamma   90.00
#
_symmetry.space_group_name_H-M   'P 1'
#
loop_
_entity.id
_entity.type
_entity.pdbx_description
1 polymer ?
#
loop_
_entity_poly.entity_id
_entity_poly.type
_entity_poly.pdbx_seq_one_letter_code
_entity_poly.pdbx_strand_id
1 'polypeptide(L)'
;EVFYEVAKDYPELKADDVIVDDLCMKLVSKPDLFDVVVLTNLQGDIVSDLCAGLVGGLGFAPSANIGDHISIFEAVHGTAPDIAGKNIANPTALLLSGFGMLRHLGLMETSAMIENALLYTLENGQHTGDFGDKATKSLNTTEFAQAIINNFGKVPTNNPKPIIDNHYVTPTNFKLEYNPMLETIDNNEEFIVGVDMFIESNEQPNLVAEKCLKHTMGLFKLVTISNRGTQVWPTGSVFTNLVNQYRCRFESVGNVPVTQTDILELYKQLMADFKICSTELLNMWGDKKAYSLAQGQ
;
A
#
# COMPACT_ATOMS: atom_id res chain seq x y z
N GLU A 1 -2.10 0.48 15.91
CA GLU A 1 -1.70 -0.29 17.11
C GLU A 1 -0.24 -0.71 17.05
N VAL A 2 0.17 -1.59 16.12
CA VAL A 2 1.57 -2.03 15.96
C VAL A 2 2.58 -0.88 15.90
N PHE A 3 2.26 0.22 15.19
CA PHE A 3 3.11 1.42 15.15
C PHE A 3 3.47 1.96 16.55
N TYR A 4 2.49 2.08 17.44
CA TYR A 4 2.72 2.57 18.80
C TYR A 4 3.35 1.54 19.74
N GLU A 5 3.24 0.26 19.40
CA GLU A 5 3.97 -0.79 20.09
C GLU A 5 5.46 -0.66 19.80
N VAL A 6 5.84 -0.62 18.53
CA VAL A 6 7.24 -0.46 18.07
C VAL A 6 7.81 0.90 18.49
N ALA A 7 7.01 1.96 18.47
CA ALA A 7 7.46 3.30 18.88
C ALA A 7 8.03 3.36 20.31
N LYS A 8 7.62 2.44 21.20
CA LYS A 8 8.15 2.36 22.58
C LYS A 8 9.63 1.98 22.61
N ASP A 9 10.11 1.29 21.58
CA ASP A 9 11.51 0.89 21.46
C ASP A 9 12.41 2.04 20.97
N TYR A 10 11.82 3.15 20.52
CA TYR A 10 12.51 4.34 19.99
C TYR A 10 12.05 5.64 20.68
N PRO A 11 12.23 5.77 22.01
CA PRO A 11 11.70 6.89 22.80
C PRO A 11 12.30 8.26 22.43
N GLU A 12 13.42 8.30 21.73
CA GLU A 12 14.06 9.50 21.20
C GLU A 12 13.36 10.07 19.97
N LEU A 13 12.52 9.28 19.29
CA LEU A 13 11.77 9.71 18.11
C LEU A 13 10.37 10.17 18.50
N LYS A 14 9.90 11.28 17.90
CA LYS A 14 8.51 11.71 18.04
C LYS A 14 7.63 10.82 17.17
N ALA A 15 6.82 9.96 17.79
CA ALA A 15 5.79 9.17 17.12
C ALA A 15 4.42 9.85 17.17
N ASP A 16 3.74 9.92 16.02
CA ASP A 16 2.40 10.52 15.87
C ASP A 16 1.67 9.84 14.69
N ASP A 17 0.35 9.95 14.63
CA ASP A 17 -0.47 9.42 13.54
C ASP A 17 -1.43 10.46 12.95
N VAL A 18 -1.83 10.27 11.70
CA VAL A 18 -2.74 11.15 10.98
C VAL A 18 -3.53 10.34 9.96
N ILE A 19 -4.81 10.69 9.78
CA ILE A 19 -5.65 10.02 8.78
C ILE A 19 -5.19 10.44 7.38
N VAL A 20 -5.21 9.50 6.43
CA VAL A 20 -4.60 9.66 5.10
C VAL A 20 -5.14 10.86 4.31
N ASP A 21 -6.40 11.23 4.49
CA ASP A 21 -7.00 12.39 3.83
C ASP A 21 -6.43 13.72 4.35
N ASP A 22 -6.32 13.87 5.67
CA ASP A 22 -5.67 15.01 6.32
C ASP A 22 -4.17 15.04 6.03
N LEU A 23 -3.50 13.88 5.95
CA LEU A 23 -2.11 13.78 5.50
C LEU A 23 -1.92 14.35 4.10
N CYS A 24 -2.73 13.91 3.12
CA CYS A 24 -2.67 14.43 1.75
C CYS A 24 -2.90 15.94 1.70
N MET A 25 -3.87 16.47 2.45
CA MET A 25 -4.11 17.91 2.54
C MET A 25 -2.90 18.66 3.12
N LYS A 26 -2.29 18.13 4.18
CA LYS A 26 -1.12 18.73 4.84
C LYS A 26 0.13 18.65 3.97
N LEU A 27 0.36 17.57 3.24
CA LEU A 27 1.49 17.45 2.32
C LEU A 27 1.45 18.51 1.21
N VAL A 28 0.26 18.82 0.69
CA VAL A 28 0.12 19.88 -0.33
C VAL A 28 0.27 21.29 0.26
N SER A 29 -0.25 21.51 1.48
CA SER A 29 -0.30 22.86 2.06
C SER A 29 0.91 23.23 2.92
N LYS A 30 1.53 22.25 3.59
CA LYS A 30 2.62 22.38 4.56
C LYS A 30 3.49 21.10 4.58
N PRO A 31 4.17 20.75 3.48
CA PRO A 31 4.98 19.52 3.39
C PRO A 31 6.10 19.45 4.44
N ASP A 32 6.67 20.61 4.82
CA ASP A 32 7.79 20.70 5.78
C ASP A 32 7.45 20.27 7.22
N LEU A 33 6.19 19.89 7.49
CA LEU A 33 5.78 19.33 8.78
C LEU A 33 6.20 17.87 8.96
N PHE A 34 6.54 17.17 7.86
CA PHE A 34 6.80 15.74 7.86
C PHE A 34 8.27 15.45 7.57
N ASP A 35 8.82 14.46 8.27
CA ASP A 35 10.17 13.95 8.07
C ASP A 35 10.11 12.53 7.50
N VAL A 36 9.56 11.60 8.28
CA VAL A 36 9.33 10.20 7.88
C VAL A 36 7.85 9.86 7.97
N VAL A 37 7.30 9.26 6.92
CA VAL A 37 5.91 8.81 6.85
C VAL A 37 5.89 7.32 6.52
N VAL A 38 5.20 6.52 7.33
CA VAL A 38 5.01 5.09 7.12
C VAL A 38 3.55 4.82 6.79
N LEU A 39 3.30 4.12 5.68
CA LEU A 39 1.96 3.89 5.16
C LEU A 39 1.78 2.43 4.73
N THR A 40 0.53 2.00 4.64
CA THR A 40 0.20 0.73 3.97
C THR A 40 0.45 0.84 2.47
N ASN A 41 0.67 -0.30 1.79
CA ASN A 41 1.12 -0.35 0.39
C ASN A 41 0.35 0.62 -0.54
N LEU A 42 -0.98 0.47 -0.64
CA LEU A 42 -1.80 1.33 -1.52
C LEU A 42 -1.73 2.82 -1.15
N GLN A 43 -1.69 3.14 0.14
CA GLN A 43 -1.59 4.53 0.58
C GLN A 43 -0.19 5.10 0.30
N GLY A 44 0.86 4.29 0.49
CA GLY A 44 2.23 4.64 0.17
C GLY A 44 2.43 4.94 -1.31
N ASP A 45 1.85 4.11 -2.18
CA ASP A 45 1.85 4.32 -3.64
C ASP A 45 1.29 5.71 -4.00
N ILE A 46 0.05 5.99 -3.58
CA ILE A 46 -0.63 7.27 -3.88
C ILE A 46 0.10 8.47 -3.27
N VAL A 47 0.51 8.38 -2.00
CA VAL A 47 1.10 9.50 -1.27
C VAL A 47 2.52 9.78 -1.74
N SER A 48 3.30 8.76 -2.08
CA SER A 48 4.66 8.96 -2.61
C SER A 48 4.65 9.66 -3.97
N ASP A 49 3.70 9.33 -4.85
CA ASP A 49 3.50 10.02 -6.13
C ASP A 49 3.04 11.47 -5.94
N LEU A 50 2.16 11.73 -4.95
CA LEU A 50 1.79 13.09 -4.56
C LEU A 50 3.05 13.89 -4.16
N CYS A 51 3.91 13.33 -3.31
CA CYS A 51 5.16 13.96 -2.88
C CYS A 51 6.12 14.19 -4.04
N ALA A 52 6.25 13.25 -4.97
CA ALA A 52 7.05 13.42 -6.18
C ALA A 52 6.58 14.64 -6.99
N GLY A 53 5.27 14.84 -7.10
CA GLY A 53 4.68 16.01 -7.75
C GLY A 53 5.06 17.36 -7.13
N LEU A 54 5.39 17.39 -5.82
CA LEU A 54 5.79 18.61 -5.12
C LEU A 54 7.24 19.05 -5.43
N VAL A 55 8.09 18.13 -5.88
CA VAL A 55 9.55 18.35 -6.01
C VAL A 55 10.05 18.30 -7.46
N GLY A 56 9.16 18.38 -8.44
CA GLY A 56 9.51 18.37 -9.87
C GLY A 56 9.01 17.16 -10.65
N GLY A 57 8.28 16.26 -10.00
CA GLY A 57 7.62 15.11 -10.62
C GLY A 57 8.45 13.82 -10.55
N LEU A 58 7.90 12.77 -11.16
CA LEU A 58 8.43 11.40 -11.08
C LEU A 58 9.85 11.24 -11.66
N GLY A 59 10.31 12.18 -12.52
CA GLY A 59 11.67 12.20 -13.04
C GLY A 59 12.76 12.41 -11.97
N PHE A 60 12.36 12.81 -10.75
CA PHE A 60 13.26 13.07 -9.62
C PHE A 60 12.98 12.20 -8.39
N ALA A 61 12.08 11.21 -8.49
CA ALA A 61 11.69 10.36 -7.38
C ALA A 61 12.46 9.02 -7.41
N PRO A 62 13.54 8.86 -6.62
CA PRO A 62 14.18 7.58 -6.43
C PRO A 62 13.39 6.68 -5.48
N SER A 63 13.61 5.37 -5.57
CA SER A 63 13.10 4.41 -4.59
C SER A 63 14.09 3.27 -4.32
N ALA A 64 13.84 2.57 -3.22
CA ALA A 64 14.53 1.35 -2.85
C ALA A 64 13.54 0.38 -2.19
N ASN A 65 13.52 -0.85 -2.66
CA ASN A 65 12.87 -1.97 -2.00
C ASN A 65 13.94 -2.70 -1.18
N ILE A 66 13.88 -2.54 0.13
CA ILE A 66 14.86 -3.13 1.05
C ILE A 66 14.20 -4.31 1.75
N GLY A 67 14.77 -5.50 1.58
CA GLY A 67 14.45 -6.70 2.35
C GLY A 67 15.68 -7.24 3.06
N ASP A 68 15.49 -8.24 3.91
CA ASP A 68 16.57 -8.82 4.72
C ASP A 68 17.69 -9.45 3.88
N HIS A 69 17.38 -9.90 2.66
CA HIS A 69 18.30 -10.64 1.79
C HIS A 69 18.56 -9.97 0.44
N ILE A 70 17.61 -9.17 -0.03
CA ILE A 70 17.62 -8.59 -1.37
C ILE A 70 17.24 -7.13 -1.24
N SER A 71 18.04 -6.27 -1.87
CA SER A 71 17.76 -4.86 -2.03
C SER A 71 17.66 -4.54 -3.52
N ILE A 72 16.57 -3.91 -3.94
CA ILE A 72 16.32 -3.49 -5.32
C ILE A 72 16.23 -1.97 -5.33
N PHE A 73 17.00 -1.32 -6.19
CA PHE A 73 16.98 0.13 -6.37
C PHE A 73 16.42 0.45 -7.75
N GLU A 74 15.33 1.21 -7.80
CA GLU A 74 14.62 1.52 -9.04
C GLU A 74 14.07 2.94 -9.00
N ALA A 75 13.67 3.48 -10.16
CA ALA A 75 12.96 4.75 -10.21
C ALA A 75 11.48 4.51 -9.89
N VAL A 76 10.79 5.48 -9.29
CA VAL A 76 9.35 5.38 -9.03
C VAL A 76 8.54 5.42 -10.34
N HIS A 77 9.02 6.13 -11.36
CA HIS A 77 8.29 6.27 -12.62
C HIS A 77 8.12 4.94 -13.37
N GLY A 78 7.01 4.81 -14.11
CA GLY A 78 6.76 3.69 -15.00
C GLY A 78 7.60 3.69 -16.29
N THR A 79 7.18 2.90 -17.27
CA THR A 79 7.94 2.65 -18.51
C THR A 79 7.93 3.79 -19.54
N ALA A 80 7.05 4.78 -19.37
CA ALA A 80 6.87 5.93 -20.29
C ALA A 80 6.90 5.51 -21.80
N PRO A 81 5.93 4.69 -22.24
CA PRO A 81 5.97 4.04 -23.55
C PRO A 81 5.93 5.01 -24.74
N ASP A 82 5.37 6.19 -24.53
CA ASP A 82 5.30 7.26 -25.52
C ASP A 82 6.66 7.88 -25.85
N ILE A 83 7.66 7.75 -24.98
CA ILE A 83 9.03 8.25 -25.20
C ILE A 83 10.09 7.15 -25.32
N ALA A 84 9.69 5.88 -25.19
CA ALA A 84 10.58 4.74 -25.33
C ALA A 84 11.32 4.76 -26.69
N GLY A 85 12.63 4.56 -26.65
CA GLY A 85 13.49 4.56 -27.84
C GLY A 85 13.73 5.94 -28.48
N LYS A 86 13.18 7.03 -27.93
CA LYS A 86 13.34 8.38 -28.49
C LYS A 86 14.54 9.16 -27.95
N ASN A 87 15.29 8.58 -27.01
CA ASN A 87 16.46 9.22 -26.37
C ASN A 87 16.14 10.57 -25.68
N ILE A 88 14.94 10.74 -25.13
CA ILE A 88 14.50 11.99 -24.47
C ILE A 88 14.06 11.79 -23.02
N ALA A 89 14.26 10.60 -22.46
CA ALA A 89 13.93 10.31 -21.07
C ALA A 89 14.88 11.02 -20.10
N ASN A 90 14.36 11.47 -18.97
CA ASN A 90 15.14 11.98 -17.85
C ASN A 90 15.68 10.80 -17.02
N PRO A 91 17.01 10.57 -16.96
CA PRO A 91 17.58 9.46 -16.20
C PRO A 91 17.77 9.78 -14.71
N THR A 92 17.36 10.95 -14.23
CA THR A 92 17.70 11.45 -12.88
C THR A 92 17.18 10.56 -11.77
N ALA A 93 15.91 10.16 -11.77
CA ALA A 93 15.34 9.26 -10.75
C ALA A 93 16.14 7.95 -10.64
N LEU A 94 16.47 7.32 -11.77
CA LEU A 94 17.25 6.08 -11.80
C LEU A 94 18.68 6.29 -11.27
N LEU A 95 19.32 7.42 -11.61
CA LEU A 95 20.63 7.78 -11.07
C LEU A 95 20.58 7.96 -9.55
N LEU A 96 19.57 8.68 -9.05
CA LEU A 96 19.37 8.89 -7.62
C LEU A 96 19.16 7.57 -6.86
N SER A 97 18.42 6.63 -7.43
CA SER A 97 18.30 5.27 -6.88
C SER A 97 19.62 4.51 -6.92
N GLY A 98 20.38 4.67 -8.00
CA GLY A 98 21.76 4.16 -8.10
C GLY A 98 22.69 4.72 -7.02
N PHE A 99 22.52 5.98 -6.62
CA PHE A 99 23.26 6.56 -5.48
C PHE A 99 22.83 5.91 -4.17
N GLY A 100 21.52 5.68 -3.98
CA GLY A 100 21.01 4.86 -2.88
C GLY A 100 21.67 3.48 -2.80
N MET A 101 21.82 2.81 -3.95
CA MET A 101 22.52 1.54 -4.06
C MET A 101 23.99 1.63 -3.67
N LEU A 102 24.73 2.63 -4.17
CA LEU A 102 26.14 2.84 -3.83
C LEU A 102 26.32 3.06 -2.32
N ARG A 103 25.45 3.87 -1.70
CA ARG A 103 25.46 4.07 -0.24
C ARG A 103 25.15 2.78 0.51
N HIS A 104 24.19 2.00 0.04
CA HIS A 104 23.84 0.69 0.62
C HIS A 104 25.00 -0.32 0.52
N LEU A 105 25.88 -0.19 -0.47
CA LEU A 105 27.09 -1.00 -0.64
C LEU A 105 28.32 -0.42 0.12
N GLY A 106 28.16 0.69 0.84
CA GLY A 106 29.26 1.35 1.56
C GLY A 106 30.17 2.23 0.69
N LEU A 107 29.82 2.42 -0.58
CA LEU A 107 30.55 3.22 -1.57
C LEU A 107 30.16 4.71 -1.48
N MET A 108 30.34 5.28 -0.29
CA MET A 108 29.90 6.62 0.09
C MET A 108 30.58 7.72 -0.74
N GLU A 109 31.89 7.62 -0.94
CA GLU A 109 32.69 8.63 -1.67
C GLU A 109 32.24 8.71 -3.14
N THR A 110 32.10 7.56 -3.79
CA THR A 110 31.66 7.46 -5.19
C THR A 110 30.23 7.99 -5.34
N SER A 111 29.33 7.64 -4.42
CA SER A 111 27.97 8.17 -4.43
C SER A 111 27.96 9.69 -4.34
N ALA A 112 28.70 10.27 -3.40
CA ALA A 112 28.73 11.71 -3.20
C ALA A 112 29.39 12.46 -4.36
N MET A 113 30.43 11.90 -4.98
CA MET A 113 31.07 12.48 -6.17
C MET A 113 30.09 12.58 -7.35
N ILE A 114 29.36 11.50 -7.66
CA ILE A 114 28.45 11.47 -8.81
C ILE A 114 27.22 12.34 -8.54
N GLU A 115 26.69 12.31 -7.31
CA GLU A 115 25.57 13.16 -6.92
C GLU A 115 25.92 14.65 -6.98
N ASN A 116 27.11 15.05 -6.51
CA ASN A 116 27.58 16.43 -6.65
C ASN A 116 27.73 16.84 -8.13
N ALA A 117 28.20 15.94 -9.00
CA ALA A 117 28.28 16.22 -10.44
C ALA A 117 26.89 16.43 -11.06
N LEU A 118 25.89 15.62 -10.68
CA LEU A 118 24.49 15.81 -11.08
C LEU A 118 23.97 17.17 -10.60
N LEU A 119 24.12 17.49 -9.31
CA LEU A 119 23.66 18.76 -8.74
C LEU A 119 24.34 19.97 -9.40
N TYR A 120 25.64 19.89 -9.67
CA TYR A 120 26.38 20.93 -10.39
C TYR A 120 25.87 21.10 -11.82
N THR A 121 25.54 20.00 -12.51
CA THR A 121 24.96 20.02 -13.86
C THR A 121 23.61 20.73 -13.87
N LEU A 122 22.75 20.42 -12.89
CA LEU A 122 21.44 21.06 -12.71
C LEU A 122 21.57 22.55 -12.35
N GLU A 123 22.50 22.92 -11.46
CA GLU A 123 22.76 24.30 -11.04
C GLU A 123 23.22 25.20 -12.21
N ASN A 124 23.93 24.62 -13.19
CA ASN A 124 24.32 25.31 -14.42
C ASN A 124 23.22 25.36 -15.49
N GLY A 125 21.99 24.95 -15.15
CA GLY A 125 20.83 25.03 -16.04
C GLY A 125 20.84 23.99 -17.17
N GLN A 126 21.59 22.89 -17.05
CA GLN A 126 21.50 21.77 -17.99
C GLN A 126 20.35 20.86 -17.55
N HIS A 127 19.37 20.62 -18.44
CA HIS A 127 18.13 19.91 -18.10
C HIS A 127 17.62 19.05 -19.27
N THR A 128 16.77 18.08 -18.97
CA THR A 128 15.99 17.32 -19.95
C THR A 128 14.64 17.99 -20.23
N GLY A 129 13.82 17.42 -21.13
CA GLY A 129 12.60 18.08 -21.62
C GLY A 129 11.43 18.21 -20.63
N ASP A 130 11.48 17.47 -19.52
CA ASP A 130 10.43 17.39 -18.49
C ASP A 130 10.52 18.48 -17.41
N PHE A 131 11.67 19.13 -17.26
CA PHE A 131 11.89 20.20 -16.28
C PHE A 131 12.79 21.32 -16.81
N GLY A 132 13.01 22.36 -16.02
CA GLY A 132 13.89 23.48 -16.36
C GLY A 132 13.20 24.61 -17.13
N ASP A 133 13.98 25.60 -17.55
CA ASP A 133 13.48 26.73 -18.33
C ASP A 133 13.21 26.30 -19.77
N LYS A 134 11.99 26.54 -20.25
CA LYS A 134 11.61 26.23 -21.64
C LYS A 134 12.30 27.12 -22.67
N ALA A 135 12.89 28.24 -22.24
CA ALA A 135 13.70 29.10 -23.09
C ALA A 135 15.11 28.55 -23.33
N THR A 136 15.61 27.67 -22.45
CA THR A 136 16.88 26.98 -22.64
C THR A 136 16.67 25.66 -23.40
N LYS A 137 17.61 25.34 -24.28
CA LYS A 137 17.54 24.13 -25.08
C LYS A 137 17.76 22.93 -24.15
N SER A 138 16.76 22.05 -24.07
CA SER A 138 16.89 20.78 -23.35
C SER A 138 17.90 19.84 -24.01
N LEU A 139 18.55 19.04 -23.18
CA LEU A 139 19.43 17.95 -23.58
C LEU A 139 18.62 16.67 -23.76
N ASN A 140 19.06 15.82 -24.69
CA ASN A 140 18.58 14.46 -24.81
C ASN A 140 19.22 13.55 -23.72
N THR A 141 18.77 12.30 -23.57
CA THR A 141 19.22 11.41 -22.47
C THR A 141 20.74 11.23 -22.47
N THR A 142 21.33 10.93 -23.63
CA THR A 142 22.78 10.75 -23.78
C THR A 142 23.57 12.02 -23.52
N GLU A 143 23.10 13.17 -24.04
CA GLU A 143 23.74 14.47 -23.82
C GLU A 143 23.72 14.86 -22.34
N PHE A 144 22.61 14.62 -21.65
CA PHE A 144 22.49 14.89 -20.22
C PHE A 144 23.41 13.99 -19.39
N ALA A 145 23.48 12.69 -19.70
CA ALA A 145 24.43 11.78 -19.05
C ALA A 145 25.89 12.21 -19.28
N GLN A 146 26.25 12.61 -20.51
CA GLN A 146 27.59 13.08 -20.82
C GLN A 146 27.93 14.40 -20.09
N ALA A 147 26.96 15.30 -19.95
CA ALA A 147 27.13 16.53 -19.17
C ALA A 147 27.47 16.22 -17.71
N ILE A 148 26.75 15.28 -17.08
CA ILE A 148 27.03 14.83 -15.72
C ILE A 148 28.45 14.24 -15.61
N ILE A 149 28.83 13.36 -16.54
CA ILE A 149 30.17 12.73 -16.56
C ILE A 149 31.27 13.78 -16.68
N ASN A 150 31.10 14.78 -17.55
CA ASN A 150 32.08 15.87 -17.72
C ASN A 150 32.25 16.72 -16.45
N ASN A 151 31.27 16.69 -15.56
CA ASN A 151 31.25 17.44 -14.30
C ASN A 151 31.70 16.61 -13.10
N PHE A 152 32.22 15.38 -13.29
CA PHE A 152 32.80 14.60 -12.19
C PHE A 152 33.92 15.39 -11.47
N GLY A 153 33.87 15.37 -10.13
CA GLY A 153 34.78 16.13 -9.28
C GLY A 153 34.43 17.62 -9.12
N LYS A 154 33.37 18.11 -9.78
CA LYS A 154 32.78 19.43 -9.49
C LYS A 154 31.82 19.32 -8.30
N VAL A 155 31.63 20.45 -7.62
CA VAL A 155 30.79 20.56 -6.42
C VAL A 155 29.81 21.72 -6.63
N PRO A 156 28.50 21.52 -6.42
CA PRO A 156 27.51 22.59 -6.55
C PRO A 156 27.69 23.63 -5.44
N THR A 157 27.22 24.85 -5.70
CA THR A 157 27.17 25.91 -4.69
C THR A 157 26.03 25.65 -3.69
N ASN A 158 24.91 25.15 -4.18
CA ASN A 158 23.72 24.87 -3.38
C ASN A 158 23.67 23.39 -2.94
N ASN A 159 23.59 23.17 -1.64
CA ASN A 159 23.42 21.85 -1.02
C ASN A 159 24.44 20.78 -1.47
N PRO A 160 25.77 21.05 -1.39
CA PRO A 160 26.76 20.06 -1.74
C PRO A 160 26.70 18.85 -0.81
N LYS A 161 26.88 17.67 -1.37
CA LYS A 161 26.85 16.41 -0.64
C LYS A 161 28.22 16.16 -0.02
N PRO A 162 28.31 15.95 1.30
CA PRO A 162 29.58 15.72 1.95
C PRO A 162 30.22 14.42 1.45
N ILE A 163 31.54 14.45 1.24
CA ILE A 163 32.30 13.23 1.02
C ILE A 163 32.45 12.54 2.36
N ILE A 164 31.85 11.36 2.49
CA ILE A 164 31.94 10.49 3.65
C ILE A 164 32.81 9.31 3.24
N ASP A 165 33.73 8.89 4.10
CA ASP A 165 34.61 7.75 3.83
C ASP A 165 33.81 6.48 3.52
N ASN A 166 34.34 5.69 2.59
CA ASN A 166 33.79 4.37 2.35
C ASN A 166 33.86 3.51 3.61
N HIS A 167 32.85 2.67 3.82
CA HIS A 167 32.82 1.74 4.94
C HIS A 167 32.50 0.33 4.47
N TYR A 168 32.98 -0.65 5.25
CA TYR A 168 32.70 -2.04 4.97
C TYR A 168 31.25 -2.35 5.33
N VAL A 169 30.49 -2.86 4.37
CA VAL A 169 29.15 -3.40 4.60
C VAL A 169 29.26 -4.91 4.74
N THR A 170 28.84 -5.43 5.88
CA THR A 170 28.66 -6.87 6.05
C THR A 170 27.30 -7.24 5.47
N PRO A 171 27.22 -7.98 4.36
CA PRO A 171 25.94 -8.44 3.86
C PRO A 171 25.27 -9.32 4.92
N THR A 172 23.99 -9.09 5.15
CA THR A 172 23.17 -9.91 6.02
C THR A 172 23.16 -11.35 5.49
N ASN A 173 23.92 -12.23 6.12
CA ASN A 173 24.13 -13.60 5.65
C ASN A 173 23.31 -14.57 6.50
N PHE A 174 21.99 -14.52 6.32
CA PHE A 174 21.09 -15.50 6.91
C PHE A 174 20.95 -16.68 5.94
N LYS A 175 21.52 -17.83 6.30
CA LYS A 175 21.11 -19.11 5.71
C LYS A 175 19.77 -19.48 6.34
N LEU A 176 18.66 -19.07 5.71
CA LEU A 176 17.35 -19.54 6.12
C LEU A 176 17.27 -21.05 5.88
N GLU A 177 17.20 -21.82 6.97
CA GLU A 177 16.90 -23.26 6.90
C GLU A 177 15.39 -23.52 6.79
N TYR A 178 14.57 -22.55 7.19
CA TYR A 178 13.12 -22.56 7.12
C TYR A 178 12.57 -21.14 6.97
N ASN A 179 11.32 -21.02 6.52
CA ASN A 179 10.63 -19.74 6.43
C ASN A 179 10.30 -19.23 7.84
N PRO A 180 10.65 -17.98 8.21
CA PRO A 180 10.17 -17.40 9.45
C PRO A 180 8.64 -17.28 9.39
N MET A 181 7.95 -17.86 10.37
CA MET A 181 6.51 -17.69 10.52
C MET A 181 6.25 -16.48 11.40
N LEU A 182 5.56 -15.48 10.85
CA LEU A 182 5.09 -14.32 11.61
C LEU A 182 3.74 -14.70 12.22
N GLU A 183 3.78 -15.23 13.43
CA GLU A 183 2.58 -15.55 14.20
C GLU A 183 2.23 -14.38 15.12
N THR A 184 1.00 -13.87 15.00
CA THR A 184 0.44 -13.02 16.06
C THR A 184 0.10 -13.95 17.21
N ILE A 185 0.43 -13.56 18.45
CA ILE A 185 0.25 -14.41 19.65
C ILE A 185 -1.14 -15.07 19.64
N ASP A 186 -1.15 -16.40 19.49
CA ASP A 186 -2.38 -17.19 19.52
C ASP A 186 -2.78 -17.45 20.97
N ASN A 187 -3.84 -16.77 21.41
CA ASN A 187 -4.42 -16.99 22.74
C ASN A 187 -5.29 -18.26 22.80
N ASN A 188 -5.37 -19.06 21.74
CA ASN A 188 -6.13 -20.31 21.61
C ASN A 188 -7.64 -20.18 21.89
N GLU A 189 -8.20 -18.98 21.73
CA GLU A 189 -9.62 -18.69 21.92
C GLU A 189 -10.29 -18.26 20.60
N GLU A 190 -9.93 -18.90 19.48
CA GLU A 190 -10.61 -18.69 18.20
C GLU A 190 -11.70 -19.72 17.96
N PHE A 191 -12.91 -19.24 17.66
CA PHE A 191 -14.02 -20.11 17.26
C PHE A 191 -14.95 -19.44 16.26
N ILE A 192 -15.56 -20.26 15.40
CA ILE A 192 -16.49 -19.81 14.36
C ILE A 192 -17.87 -19.61 14.98
N VAL A 193 -18.48 -18.45 14.72
CA VAL A 193 -19.83 -18.10 15.17
C VAL A 193 -20.76 -17.75 14.01
N GLY A 194 -20.38 -18.01 12.77
CA GLY A 194 -21.22 -17.72 11.61
C GLY A 194 -20.47 -17.66 10.29
N VAL A 195 -21.16 -17.14 9.28
CA VAL A 195 -20.66 -16.98 7.92
C VAL A 195 -21.37 -15.84 7.19
N ASP A 196 -20.63 -15.06 6.44
CA ASP A 196 -21.14 -14.19 5.39
C ASP A 196 -21.18 -14.96 4.06
N MET A 197 -22.37 -15.13 3.49
CA MET A 197 -22.58 -15.76 2.19
C MET A 197 -22.77 -14.69 1.12
N PHE A 198 -21.87 -14.64 0.13
CA PHE A 198 -21.95 -13.71 -0.99
C PHE A 198 -22.68 -14.37 -2.15
N ILE A 199 -23.90 -13.90 -2.45
CA ILE A 199 -24.81 -14.51 -3.42
C ILE A 199 -25.05 -13.60 -4.62
N GLU A 200 -25.40 -14.20 -5.76
CA GLU A 200 -25.86 -13.52 -6.96
C GLU A 200 -27.40 -13.63 -7.09
N SER A 201 -28.11 -12.50 -7.16
CA SER A 201 -29.56 -12.46 -7.39
C SER A 201 -30.00 -11.09 -7.96
N ASN A 202 -30.94 -11.10 -8.90
CA ASN A 202 -31.61 -9.89 -9.39
C ASN A 202 -32.88 -9.53 -8.61
N GLU A 203 -33.20 -10.31 -7.56
CA GLU A 203 -34.38 -10.09 -6.73
C GLU A 203 -34.17 -8.96 -5.71
N GLN A 204 -35.28 -8.43 -5.20
CA GLN A 204 -35.27 -7.40 -4.17
C GLN A 204 -34.88 -7.97 -2.79
N PRO A 205 -34.32 -7.16 -1.88
CA PRO A 205 -33.78 -7.63 -0.59
C PRO A 205 -34.75 -8.48 0.24
N ASN A 206 -36.05 -8.12 0.27
CA ASN A 206 -37.05 -8.89 1.02
C ASN A 206 -37.25 -10.31 0.45
N LEU A 207 -37.28 -10.46 -0.88
CA LEU A 207 -37.41 -11.78 -1.52
C LEU A 207 -36.16 -12.63 -1.31
N VAL A 208 -34.99 -12.00 -1.35
CA VAL A 208 -33.72 -12.66 -1.01
C VAL A 208 -33.77 -13.14 0.45
N ALA A 209 -34.18 -12.27 1.39
CA ALA A 209 -34.31 -12.62 2.80
C ALA A 209 -35.30 -13.76 3.03
N GLU A 210 -36.47 -13.74 2.38
CA GLU A 210 -37.45 -14.82 2.46
C GLU A 210 -36.87 -16.17 2.05
N LYS A 211 -36.08 -16.22 0.97
CA LYS A 211 -35.39 -17.45 0.55
C LYS A 211 -34.31 -17.87 1.54
N CYS A 212 -33.47 -16.94 2.01
CA CYS A 212 -32.46 -17.23 3.03
C CYS A 212 -33.09 -17.78 4.30
N LEU A 213 -34.19 -17.18 4.79
CA LEU A 213 -34.85 -17.57 6.04
C LEU A 213 -35.41 -19.00 5.99
N LYS A 214 -35.81 -19.52 4.82
CA LYS A 214 -36.23 -20.93 4.66
C LYS A 214 -35.14 -21.93 5.06
N HIS A 215 -33.87 -21.53 4.94
CA HIS A 215 -32.70 -22.35 5.24
C HIS A 215 -32.08 -22.04 6.61
N THR A 216 -32.73 -21.21 7.43
CA THR A 216 -32.25 -20.84 8.79
C THR A 216 -32.86 -21.65 9.93
N MET A 217 -33.52 -22.77 9.64
CA MET A 217 -34.09 -23.63 10.69
C MET A 217 -32.96 -24.45 11.35
N GLY A 218 -32.38 -23.94 12.43
CA GLY A 218 -31.40 -24.69 13.22
C GLY A 218 -30.35 -23.80 13.89
N LEU A 219 -29.07 -24.05 13.55
CA LEU A 219 -27.91 -23.43 14.20
C LEU A 219 -27.72 -21.96 13.85
N PHE A 220 -28.29 -21.48 12.75
CA PHE A 220 -28.03 -20.15 12.21
C PHE A 220 -29.28 -19.27 12.18
N LYS A 221 -29.08 -17.97 12.34
CA LYS A 221 -30.07 -16.92 12.09
C LYS A 221 -29.53 -15.97 11.02
N LEU A 222 -30.37 -15.54 10.09
CA LEU A 222 -30.05 -14.43 9.19
C LEU A 222 -30.10 -13.13 10.00
N VAL A 223 -28.97 -12.42 10.08
CA VAL A 223 -28.85 -11.19 10.88
C VAL A 223 -29.04 -9.95 10.03
N THR A 224 -28.44 -9.91 8.84
CA THR A 224 -28.51 -8.76 7.94
C THR A 224 -28.26 -9.20 6.50
N ILE A 225 -28.81 -8.46 5.55
CA ILE A 225 -28.37 -8.50 4.15
C ILE A 225 -27.85 -7.12 3.80
N SER A 226 -26.68 -7.10 3.17
CA SER A 226 -26.11 -5.86 2.64
C SER A 226 -25.82 -5.94 1.15
N ASN A 227 -25.83 -4.79 0.50
CA ASN A 227 -25.44 -4.61 -0.90
C ASN A 227 -24.33 -3.54 -0.92
N ARG A 228 -23.15 -3.88 -1.48
CA ARG A 228 -21.96 -3.01 -1.46
C ARG A 228 -21.63 -2.44 -0.07
N GLY A 229 -21.81 -3.26 0.98
CA GLY A 229 -21.53 -2.88 2.38
C GLY A 229 -22.66 -2.14 3.11
N THR A 230 -23.68 -1.66 2.40
CA THR A 230 -24.84 -0.96 3.01
C THR A 230 -25.93 -1.96 3.38
N GLN A 231 -26.48 -1.87 4.59
CA GLN A 231 -27.62 -2.71 4.99
C GLN A 231 -28.85 -2.41 4.13
N VAL A 232 -29.49 -3.48 3.62
CA VAL A 232 -30.71 -3.43 2.80
C VAL A 232 -31.85 -4.30 3.35
N TRP A 233 -31.55 -5.14 4.34
CA TRP A 233 -32.51 -5.90 5.14
C TRP A 233 -31.91 -6.11 6.55
N PRO A 234 -32.70 -6.07 7.64
CA PRO A 234 -34.16 -5.99 7.71
C PRO A 234 -34.71 -4.58 7.46
N THR A 235 -33.87 -3.57 7.60
CA THR A 235 -34.17 -2.18 7.26
C THR A 235 -33.25 -1.74 6.12
N GLY A 236 -33.73 -0.85 5.26
CA GLY A 236 -32.96 -0.36 4.13
C GLY A 236 -33.68 0.80 3.47
N SER A 237 -32.93 1.79 3.01
CA SER A 237 -33.50 2.86 2.20
C SER A 237 -33.93 2.33 0.84
N VAL A 238 -35.17 2.63 0.42
CA VAL A 238 -35.65 2.34 -0.94
C VAL A 238 -34.88 3.11 -2.03
N PHE A 239 -34.09 4.10 -1.64
CA PHE A 239 -33.23 4.88 -2.53
C PHE A 239 -31.82 4.30 -2.69
N THR A 240 -31.50 3.22 -1.98
CA THR A 240 -30.21 2.54 -2.16
C THR A 240 -30.19 1.82 -3.51
N ASN A 241 -29.33 2.27 -4.43
CA ASN A 241 -29.09 1.55 -5.68
C ASN A 241 -28.40 0.20 -5.41
N LEU A 242 -28.97 -0.86 -5.95
CA LEU A 242 -28.53 -2.24 -5.73
C LEU A 242 -27.78 -2.78 -6.95
N VAL A 243 -26.76 -3.60 -6.70
CA VAL A 243 -26.19 -4.53 -7.70
C VAL A 243 -26.73 -5.93 -7.45
N ASN A 244 -26.58 -6.85 -8.42
CA ASN A 244 -27.06 -8.23 -8.29
C ASN A 244 -26.22 -9.12 -7.35
N GLN A 245 -25.41 -8.53 -6.48
CA GLN A 245 -24.57 -9.23 -5.51
C GLN A 245 -24.89 -8.77 -4.09
N TYR A 246 -25.23 -9.72 -3.22
CA TYR A 246 -25.57 -9.47 -1.83
C TYR A 246 -24.64 -10.23 -0.90
N ARG A 247 -24.36 -9.65 0.27
CA ARG A 247 -23.77 -10.37 1.41
C ARG A 247 -24.87 -10.65 2.41
N CYS A 248 -25.19 -11.92 2.61
CA CYS A 248 -26.16 -12.40 3.58
C CYS A 248 -25.41 -12.93 4.81
N ARG A 249 -25.61 -12.28 5.95
CA ARG A 249 -24.91 -12.60 7.19
C ARG A 249 -25.70 -13.59 8.02
N PHE A 250 -25.12 -14.75 8.28
CA PHE A 250 -25.67 -15.77 9.17
C PHE A 250 -24.80 -15.87 10.43
N GLU A 251 -25.37 -15.58 11.59
CA GLU A 251 -24.70 -15.81 12.88
C GLU A 251 -25.33 -17.02 13.57
N SER A 252 -24.57 -17.70 14.42
CA SER A 252 -25.08 -18.80 15.22
C SER A 252 -26.10 -18.31 16.25
N VAL A 253 -27.10 -19.13 16.52
CA VAL A 253 -28.12 -18.83 17.53
C VAL A 253 -27.45 -18.88 18.92
N GLY A 254 -27.54 -17.78 19.66
CA GLY A 254 -26.95 -17.67 21.00
C GLY A 254 -25.42 -17.49 21.02
N ASN A 255 -24.78 -17.17 19.88
CA ASN A 255 -23.31 -17.07 19.74
C ASN A 255 -22.59 -18.36 20.11
N VAL A 256 -23.25 -19.51 19.92
CA VAL A 256 -22.65 -20.82 20.17
C VAL A 256 -21.64 -21.13 19.07
N PRO A 257 -20.45 -21.69 19.39
CA PRO A 257 -19.49 -22.12 18.37
C PRO A 257 -20.11 -23.12 17.39
N VAL A 258 -19.78 -22.97 16.11
CA VAL A 258 -20.17 -23.88 15.02
C VAL A 258 -18.96 -24.42 14.29
N THR A 259 -19.14 -25.49 13.52
CA THR A 259 -18.06 -26.12 12.74
C THR A 259 -18.14 -25.72 11.27
N GLN A 260 -17.04 -25.88 10.53
CA GLN A 260 -17.07 -25.70 9.07
C GLN A 260 -18.04 -26.66 8.38
N THR A 261 -18.29 -27.84 8.95
CA THR A 261 -19.33 -28.77 8.45
C THR A 261 -20.72 -28.14 8.52
N ASP A 262 -21.04 -27.44 9.62
CA ASP A 262 -22.32 -26.72 9.76
C ASP A 262 -22.45 -25.61 8.71
N ILE A 263 -21.35 -24.90 8.42
CA ILE A 263 -21.29 -23.87 7.37
C ILE A 263 -21.53 -24.47 5.98
N LEU A 264 -20.92 -25.62 5.67
CA LEU A 264 -21.07 -26.30 4.39
C LEU A 264 -22.50 -26.83 4.18
N GLU A 265 -23.19 -27.28 5.24
CA GLU A 265 -24.58 -27.70 5.11
C GLU A 265 -25.50 -26.51 4.83
N LEU A 266 -25.28 -25.35 5.48
CA LEU A 266 -25.98 -24.11 5.15
C LEU A 266 -25.69 -23.67 3.69
N TYR A 267 -24.43 -23.73 3.26
CA TYR A 267 -24.04 -23.43 1.88
C TYR A 267 -24.81 -24.30 0.88
N LYS A 268 -24.84 -25.61 1.13
CA LYS A 268 -25.54 -26.60 0.30
C LYS A 268 -27.04 -26.33 0.19
N GLN A 269 -27.66 -25.85 1.26
CA GLN A 269 -29.07 -25.46 1.25
C GLN A 269 -29.29 -24.18 0.42
N LEU A 270 -28.47 -23.14 0.64
CA LEU A 270 -28.58 -21.87 -0.06
C LEU A 270 -28.27 -21.96 -1.56
N MET A 271 -27.38 -22.87 -1.97
CA MET A 271 -27.05 -23.04 -3.39
C MET A 271 -28.20 -23.58 -4.25
N ALA A 272 -29.28 -24.06 -3.62
CA ALA A 272 -30.50 -24.42 -4.33
C ALA A 272 -31.25 -23.19 -4.88
N ASP A 273 -31.12 -22.04 -4.21
CA ASP A 273 -31.80 -20.79 -4.56
C ASP A 273 -30.86 -19.76 -5.21
N PHE A 274 -29.56 -19.81 -4.89
CA PHE A 274 -28.61 -18.80 -5.27
C PHE A 274 -27.30 -19.38 -5.80
N LYS A 275 -26.67 -18.68 -6.73
CA LYS A 275 -25.25 -18.88 -6.99
C LYS A 275 -24.46 -18.18 -5.88
N ILE A 276 -23.70 -18.94 -5.10
CA ILE A 276 -22.82 -18.43 -4.06
C ILE A 276 -21.44 -18.21 -4.68
N CYS A 277 -20.94 -16.98 -4.63
CA CYS A 277 -19.70 -16.57 -5.27
C CYS A 277 -18.51 -16.53 -4.30
N SER A 278 -18.77 -16.32 -3.01
CA SER A 278 -17.76 -16.34 -1.94
C SER A 278 -18.40 -16.58 -0.58
N THR A 279 -17.59 -16.98 0.39
CA THR A 279 -17.98 -17.15 1.79
C THR A 279 -16.88 -16.63 2.70
N GLU A 280 -17.24 -15.94 3.78
CA GLU A 280 -16.30 -15.48 4.80
C GLU A 280 -16.76 -15.97 6.17
N LEU A 281 -15.90 -16.68 6.90
CA LEU A 281 -16.23 -17.16 8.25
C LEU A 281 -16.29 -15.99 9.23
N LEU A 282 -17.24 -16.03 10.15
CA LEU A 282 -17.34 -15.06 11.24
C LEU A 282 -16.67 -15.66 12.47
N ASN A 283 -15.45 -15.22 12.76
CA ASN A 283 -14.69 -15.70 13.91
C ASN A 283 -14.84 -14.75 15.11
N MET A 284 -14.75 -15.33 16.30
CA MET A 284 -14.49 -14.63 17.55
C MET A 284 -13.05 -14.91 17.96
N TRP A 285 -12.37 -13.89 18.48
CA TRP A 285 -11.08 -14.00 19.17
C TRP A 285 -11.31 -13.65 20.64
N GLY A 286 -11.47 -14.67 21.48
CA GLY A 286 -11.97 -14.51 22.84
C GLY A 286 -13.39 -13.93 22.84
N ASP A 287 -13.56 -12.75 23.43
CA ASP A 287 -14.83 -12.02 23.49
C ASP A 287 -15.01 -10.98 22.36
N LYS A 288 -14.02 -10.86 21.45
CA LYS A 288 -14.04 -9.87 20.37
C LYS A 288 -14.46 -10.48 19.04
N LYS A 289 -15.33 -9.77 18.30
CA LYS A 289 -15.66 -10.11 16.92
C LYS A 289 -14.47 -9.80 16.00
N ALA A 290 -14.01 -10.79 15.25
CA ALA A 290 -12.98 -10.63 14.21
C ALA A 290 -13.57 -10.16 12.86
N TYR A 291 -14.74 -9.50 12.89
CA TYR A 291 -15.47 -9.05 11.72
C TYR A 291 -16.23 -7.75 12.01
N SER A 292 -16.40 -6.92 10.98
CA SER A 292 -17.12 -5.64 11.09
C SER A 292 -18.62 -5.79 10.85
N LEU A 293 -19.40 -4.83 11.36
CA LEU A 293 -20.83 -4.69 11.07
C LEU A 293 -21.04 -4.01 9.70
N ALA A 294 -22.20 -4.21 9.10
CA ALA A 294 -22.58 -3.45 7.89
C ALA A 294 -22.88 -1.98 8.24
N GLN A 295 -22.76 -1.08 7.27
CA GLN A 295 -23.15 0.32 7.50
C GLN A 295 -24.66 0.40 7.76
N GLY A 296 -25.05 0.96 8.91
CA GLY A 296 -26.44 1.11 9.34
C GLY A 296 -27.00 -0.08 10.15
N GLN A 297 -26.15 -1.06 10.50
CA GLN A 297 -26.47 -2.14 11.43
C GLN A 297 -26.30 -1.69 12.89
#